data_AF-A0A1X6Z8M3-F1
#
_entry.id   AF-A0A1X6Z8M3-F1
#
_cell.length_a   1.000
_cell.length_b   1.000
_cell.length_c   1.000
_cell.angle_alpha   90.00
_cell.angle_beta   90.00
_cell.angle_gamma   90.00
#
_symmetry.space_group_name_H-M   'P 1'
#
loop_
_entity.id
_entity.type
_entity.pdbx_description
1 polymer ?
#
loop_
_entity_poly.entity_id
_entity_poly.type
_entity_poly.pdbx_seq_one_letter_code
_entity_poly.pdbx_strand_id
1 'polypeptide(L)'
;MSGLSLRSLLAVSAAGACFFLPGVAAAQSNGTATDDGPADLVAQGEYLATLGGCKHCHSADAGAYAGGVVLETPFGELVGPNITPDPETGIGTWTREDFEGALRRGVTKDGGPLYPAMPYNSYTLLSDEDINALWAYFRSIEPIEHEVQVIQLPFPFNVRRGVEVWQALYFEAGRFEPDMSKSEQINRGEYLAEGLAHCTSCHTPRNAIGGPVEDRPYQGALVDGWYAPNISGSAGSALEKFDHDTLTAYLANQNPDGLAAFGAMYQVTTSLQDAREADVEAISAYILDRAEEDEEGRTAELEDIPEDVLSSGQAIYEGQCLACHGSDGMGGGNAARLVNNGGVNAESPTNVVNVLLMGIEARNGWSAMPSFAETLTDEEISDVTNYVRREWDNDGIEAATPELVAARRPDAETEMSLELVTSCPAAPQGLSLPAGVQSSVADLANRTVEPEALEPIVSGYSSAEPDVSYGDAIAVLTASYCQALAEVEPEVNRAVFLDRQLAFMDATNDALRAAGKEPGGE
;
A
#
# COMPACT_ATOMS: atom_id res chain seq x y z
N MET A 1 -59.18 24.63 -0.30
CA MET A 1 -59.00 25.76 -1.25
C MET A 1 -57.87 25.34 -2.17
N SER A 2 -58.14 24.45 -3.14
CA SER A 2 -58.60 24.76 -4.50
C SER A 2 -57.51 25.51 -5.29
N GLY A 3 -56.89 25.00 -6.36
CA GLY A 3 -57.15 23.76 -7.09
C GLY A 3 -56.15 23.51 -8.21
N LEU A 4 -56.13 22.24 -8.65
CA LEU A 4 -55.57 21.76 -9.91
C LEU A 4 -56.31 22.36 -11.12
N SER A 5 -55.60 22.53 -12.24
CA SER A 5 -56.21 22.62 -13.57
C SER A 5 -55.48 21.71 -14.55
N LEU A 6 -56.18 20.63 -14.90
CA LEU A 6 -55.93 19.66 -15.97
C LEU A 6 -56.53 20.21 -17.29
N ARG A 7 -55.85 20.07 -18.43
CA ARG A 7 -56.36 20.09 -19.84
C ARG A 7 -55.14 20.19 -20.79
N SER A 8 -54.94 19.46 -21.88
CA SER A 8 -55.69 18.42 -22.59
C SER A 8 -54.73 17.74 -23.59
N LEU A 9 -54.92 16.44 -23.81
CA LEU A 9 -54.42 15.69 -24.97
C LEU A 9 -55.02 16.20 -26.29
N LEU A 10 -54.23 16.21 -27.36
CA LEU A 10 -54.69 16.02 -28.73
C LEU A 10 -53.53 15.49 -29.60
N ALA A 11 -53.65 14.23 -29.98
CA ALA A 11 -52.86 13.60 -31.04
C ALA A 11 -53.49 13.91 -32.41
N VAL A 12 -52.67 14.28 -33.39
CA VAL A 12 -52.98 14.15 -34.82
C VAL A 12 -51.72 13.67 -35.54
N SER A 13 -51.86 12.51 -36.17
CA SER A 13 -50.96 11.86 -37.11
C SER A 13 -51.16 12.40 -38.53
N ALA A 14 -50.07 12.56 -39.30
CA ALA A 14 -49.86 11.97 -40.64
C ALA A 14 -48.89 12.77 -41.56
N ALA A 15 -47.98 12.00 -42.16
CA ALA A 15 -47.47 12.08 -43.53
C ALA A 15 -46.55 13.23 -43.98
N GLY A 16 -45.25 12.91 -44.05
CA GLY A 16 -44.54 12.71 -45.33
C GLY A 16 -44.30 13.91 -46.24
N ALA A 17 -43.05 14.40 -46.25
CA ALA A 17 -42.42 14.98 -47.44
C ALA A 17 -40.90 14.72 -47.40
N CYS A 18 -40.44 13.88 -48.32
CA CYS A 18 -39.03 13.65 -48.61
C CYS A 18 -38.38 14.96 -49.07
N PHE A 19 -37.31 15.38 -48.40
CA PHE A 19 -36.30 16.26 -49.00
C PHE A 19 -34.94 15.60 -48.87
N PHE A 20 -34.35 15.34 -50.04
CA PHE A 20 -32.95 14.95 -50.22
C PHE A 20 -32.04 16.03 -49.62
N LEU A 21 -31.14 15.62 -48.72
CA LEU A 21 -29.92 16.36 -48.40
C LEU A 21 -28.71 15.45 -48.68
N PRO A 22 -27.61 15.99 -49.22
CA PRO A 22 -26.47 15.22 -49.71
C PRO A 22 -25.71 14.62 -48.53
N GLY A 23 -25.28 13.36 -48.71
CA GLY A 23 -24.61 12.56 -47.70
C GLY A 23 -23.42 13.27 -47.08
N VAL A 24 -23.55 13.56 -45.79
CA VAL A 24 -22.40 13.73 -44.91
C VAL A 24 -21.84 12.33 -44.71
N ALA A 25 -20.68 12.08 -45.29
CA ALA A 25 -19.90 10.89 -45.00
C ALA A 25 -19.69 10.85 -43.48
N ALA A 26 -20.29 9.86 -42.81
CA ALA A 26 -19.90 9.50 -41.48
C ALA A 26 -18.41 9.16 -41.56
N ALA A 27 -17.57 10.03 -40.99
CA ALA A 27 -16.21 9.68 -40.65
C ALA A 27 -16.33 8.58 -39.60
N GLN A 28 -16.29 7.33 -40.06
CA GLN A 28 -16.01 6.21 -39.19
C GLN A 28 -14.63 6.48 -38.61
N SER A 29 -14.58 6.83 -37.33
CA SER A 29 -13.36 6.67 -36.56
C SER A 29 -13.05 5.18 -36.60
N ASN A 30 -12.04 4.81 -37.39
CA ASN A 30 -11.38 3.52 -37.26
C ASN A 30 -10.63 3.53 -35.92
N GLY A 31 -11.37 3.42 -34.82
CA GLY A 31 -10.84 2.76 -33.63
C GLY A 31 -10.81 1.29 -34.01
N THR A 32 -9.62 0.74 -34.19
CA THR A 32 -9.43 -0.70 -34.30
C THR A 32 -9.94 -1.31 -33.00
N ALA A 33 -11.16 -1.84 -33.01
CA ALA A 33 -11.50 -2.94 -32.13
C ALA A 33 -10.56 -4.07 -32.53
N THR A 34 -9.45 -4.19 -31.84
CA THR A 34 -8.62 -5.37 -31.91
C THR A 34 -9.49 -6.50 -31.37
N ASP A 35 -9.72 -7.51 -32.23
CA ASP A 35 -10.23 -8.80 -31.79
C ASP A 35 -9.09 -9.46 -31.01
N ASP A 36 -8.86 -8.93 -29.81
CA ASP A 36 -7.81 -9.34 -28.89
C ASP A 36 -8.13 -10.77 -28.47
N GLY A 37 -7.22 -11.70 -28.75
CA GLY A 37 -7.44 -13.10 -28.43
C GLY A 37 -7.61 -13.28 -26.92
N PRO A 38 -8.08 -14.45 -26.44
CA PRO A 38 -8.22 -14.71 -25.00
C PRO A 38 -6.94 -14.46 -24.19
N ALA A 39 -5.76 -14.61 -24.81
CA ALA A 39 -4.47 -14.31 -24.19
C ALA A 39 -4.21 -12.80 -24.01
N ASP A 40 -4.60 -11.98 -25.00
CA ASP A 40 -4.43 -10.53 -24.97
C ASP A 40 -5.35 -9.90 -23.90
N LEU A 41 -6.57 -10.43 -23.75
CA LEU A 41 -7.51 -10.00 -22.70
C LEU A 41 -7.01 -10.31 -21.29
N VAL A 42 -6.41 -11.50 -21.08
CA VAL A 42 -5.81 -11.88 -19.78
C VAL A 42 -4.59 -11.01 -19.47
N ALA A 43 -3.74 -10.74 -20.47
CA ALA A 43 -2.58 -9.86 -20.31
C ALA A 43 -2.99 -8.42 -19.97
N GLN A 44 -4.04 -7.91 -20.61
CA GLN A 44 -4.64 -6.61 -20.25
C GLN A 44 -5.17 -6.64 -18.80
N GLY A 45 -5.82 -7.72 -18.37
CA GLY A 45 -6.31 -7.86 -17.00
C GLY A 45 -5.18 -7.89 -15.97
N GLU A 46 -4.08 -8.58 -16.26
CA GLU A 46 -2.88 -8.60 -15.42
C GLU A 46 -2.28 -7.20 -15.27
N TYR A 47 -2.17 -6.49 -16.39
CA TYR A 47 -1.70 -5.10 -16.44
C TYR A 47 -2.56 -4.18 -15.55
N LEU A 48 -3.89 -4.25 -15.68
CA LEU A 48 -4.82 -3.44 -14.89
C LEU A 48 -4.80 -3.82 -13.41
N ALA A 49 -4.66 -5.11 -13.07
CA ALA A 49 -4.56 -5.57 -11.69
C ALA A 49 -3.28 -5.05 -11.02
N THR A 50 -2.19 -4.94 -11.79
CA THR A 50 -0.92 -4.36 -11.33
C THR A 50 -1.02 -2.86 -11.15
N LEU A 51 -1.62 -2.16 -12.14
CA LEU A 51 -1.85 -0.72 -12.10
C LEU A 51 -2.75 -0.29 -10.93
N GLY A 52 -3.82 -1.07 -10.67
CA GLY A 52 -4.71 -0.85 -9.54
C GLY A 52 -4.20 -1.40 -8.20
N GLY A 53 -2.93 -1.84 -8.12
CA GLY A 53 -2.32 -2.27 -6.87
C GLY A 53 -3.01 -3.45 -6.18
N CYS A 54 -3.75 -4.30 -6.92
CA CYS A 54 -4.60 -5.34 -6.32
C CYS A 54 -3.80 -6.28 -5.42
N LYS A 55 -2.53 -6.55 -5.75
CA LYS A 55 -1.65 -7.40 -4.96
C LYS A 55 -1.35 -6.83 -3.57
N HIS A 56 -1.29 -5.52 -3.40
CA HIS A 56 -0.90 -4.87 -2.14
C HIS A 56 -1.90 -5.15 -1.00
N CYS A 57 -3.17 -5.38 -1.33
CA CYS A 57 -4.18 -5.75 -0.33
C CYS A 57 -4.55 -7.23 -0.38
N HIS A 58 -4.42 -7.87 -1.53
CA HIS A 58 -4.88 -9.25 -1.72
C HIS A 58 -3.76 -10.29 -1.71
N SER A 59 -2.50 -9.94 -1.46
CA SER A 59 -1.40 -10.93 -1.44
C SER A 59 -0.62 -10.82 -0.13
N ALA A 60 -0.63 -11.89 0.65
CA ALA A 60 0.22 -12.08 1.83
C ALA A 60 0.97 -13.41 1.71
N ASP A 61 1.42 -13.98 2.82
CA ASP A 61 2.21 -15.22 2.87
C ASP A 61 1.51 -16.45 2.26
N ALA A 62 0.17 -16.45 2.26
CA ALA A 62 -0.63 -17.50 1.66
C ALA A 62 -0.51 -17.57 0.12
N GLY A 63 0.00 -16.50 -0.52
CA GLY A 63 0.25 -16.44 -1.95
C GLY A 63 -0.40 -15.25 -2.64
N ALA A 64 -0.07 -15.08 -3.93
CA ALA A 64 -0.59 -14.00 -4.75
C ALA A 64 -2.13 -14.06 -4.83
N TYR A 65 -2.80 -12.96 -4.49
CA TYR A 65 -4.25 -12.80 -4.51
C TYR A 65 -5.03 -13.68 -3.51
N ALA A 66 -4.35 -14.42 -2.63
CA ALA A 66 -4.96 -15.29 -1.62
C ALA A 66 -5.47 -14.56 -0.36
N GLY A 67 -5.36 -13.24 -0.32
CA GLY A 67 -5.75 -12.40 0.83
C GLY A 67 -4.79 -12.50 2.00
N GLY A 68 -5.18 -11.89 3.12
CA GLY A 68 -4.46 -11.97 4.40
C GLY A 68 -3.68 -10.72 4.80
N VAL A 69 -3.60 -9.70 3.94
CA VAL A 69 -2.98 -8.41 4.30
C VAL A 69 -3.89 -7.68 5.28
N VAL A 70 -3.34 -7.32 6.45
CA VAL A 70 -4.02 -6.50 7.45
C VAL A 70 -3.82 -5.03 7.08
N LEU A 71 -4.92 -4.29 7.01
CA LEU A 71 -4.97 -2.85 6.80
C LEU A 71 -5.37 -2.20 8.11
N GLU A 72 -4.47 -1.40 8.66
CA GLU A 72 -4.75 -0.61 9.84
C GLU A 72 -5.55 0.63 9.46
N THR A 73 -6.76 0.74 10.01
CA THR A 73 -7.60 1.94 9.79
C THR A 73 -7.85 2.64 11.11
N PRO A 74 -8.18 3.95 11.10
CA PRO A 74 -8.64 4.65 12.29
C PRO A 74 -9.89 4.04 12.95
N PHE A 75 -10.55 3.11 12.27
CA PHE A 75 -11.76 2.43 12.73
C PHE A 75 -11.50 0.99 13.20
N GLY A 76 -10.27 0.48 13.09
CA GLY A 76 -9.85 -0.89 13.38
C GLY A 76 -9.28 -1.61 12.16
N GLU A 77 -8.94 -2.89 12.33
CA GLU A 77 -8.34 -3.71 11.28
C GLU A 77 -9.36 -4.18 10.24
N LEU A 78 -8.92 -4.16 8.98
CA LEU A 78 -9.57 -4.84 7.87
C LEU A 78 -8.57 -5.79 7.21
N VAL A 79 -9.03 -6.94 6.75
CA VAL A 79 -8.13 -7.90 6.09
C VAL A 79 -8.55 -8.10 4.66
N GLY A 80 -7.60 -8.05 3.72
CA GLY A 80 -7.89 -8.30 2.31
C GLY A 80 -8.38 -9.73 2.07
N PRO A 81 -9.54 -9.94 1.41
CA PRO A 81 -10.05 -11.29 1.13
C PRO A 81 -9.22 -12.02 0.06
N ASN A 82 -9.36 -13.33 0.03
CA ASN A 82 -8.94 -14.16 -1.09
C ASN A 82 -9.79 -13.84 -2.34
N ILE A 83 -9.13 -13.46 -3.44
CA ILE A 83 -9.76 -13.18 -4.73
C ILE A 83 -9.28 -14.11 -5.85
N THR A 84 -8.64 -15.23 -5.49
CA THR A 84 -8.34 -16.32 -6.42
C THR A 84 -9.63 -17.02 -6.88
N PRO A 85 -9.63 -17.79 -7.98
CA PRO A 85 -10.81 -18.50 -8.44
C PRO A 85 -11.13 -19.76 -7.61
N ASP A 86 -10.61 -19.86 -6.39
CA ASP A 86 -10.99 -20.90 -5.42
C ASP A 86 -12.49 -20.86 -5.13
N PRO A 87 -13.22 -22.00 -5.21
CA PRO A 87 -14.67 -22.02 -5.08
C PRO A 87 -15.18 -21.85 -3.65
N GLU A 88 -14.37 -22.13 -2.63
CA GLU A 88 -14.82 -22.15 -1.22
C GLU A 88 -14.48 -20.84 -0.49
N THR A 89 -13.25 -20.38 -0.67
CA THR A 89 -12.66 -19.24 0.05
C THR A 89 -12.42 -18.03 -0.84
N GLY A 90 -12.39 -18.20 -2.16
CA GLY A 90 -12.17 -17.15 -3.16
C GLY A 90 -13.42 -16.72 -3.94
N ILE A 91 -13.20 -16.18 -5.14
CA ILE A 91 -14.26 -15.73 -6.07
C ILE A 91 -14.66 -16.82 -7.08
N GLY A 92 -14.30 -18.08 -6.85
CA GLY A 92 -14.51 -19.19 -7.78
C GLY A 92 -15.97 -19.40 -8.19
N THR A 93 -16.91 -19.12 -7.29
CA THR A 93 -18.36 -19.24 -7.52
C THR A 93 -19.04 -17.94 -7.93
N TRP A 94 -18.29 -16.84 -8.09
CA TRP A 94 -18.85 -15.55 -8.49
C TRP A 94 -19.15 -15.52 -9.98
N THR A 95 -20.12 -14.71 -10.37
CA THR A 95 -20.37 -14.34 -11.76
C THR A 95 -19.57 -13.08 -12.13
N ARG A 96 -19.47 -12.77 -13.43
CA ARG A 96 -18.88 -11.49 -13.88
C ARG A 96 -19.66 -10.31 -13.32
N GLU A 97 -20.97 -10.43 -13.19
CA GLU A 97 -21.85 -9.40 -12.64
C GLU A 97 -21.63 -9.18 -11.15
N ASP A 98 -21.34 -10.24 -10.38
CA ASP A 98 -20.97 -10.13 -8.96
C ASP A 98 -19.62 -9.42 -8.81
N PHE A 99 -18.63 -9.79 -9.64
CA PHE A 99 -17.31 -9.15 -9.66
C PHE A 99 -17.40 -7.66 -10.01
N GLU A 100 -18.16 -7.32 -11.06
CA GLU A 100 -18.46 -5.92 -11.37
C GLU A 100 -19.20 -5.22 -10.23
N GLY A 101 -20.09 -5.92 -9.54
CA GLY A 101 -20.80 -5.40 -8.36
C GLY A 101 -19.86 -4.99 -7.24
N ALA A 102 -18.87 -5.83 -6.94
CA ALA A 102 -17.85 -5.48 -5.96
C ALA A 102 -17.02 -4.28 -6.43
N LEU A 103 -16.54 -4.31 -7.68
CA LEU A 103 -15.65 -3.27 -8.19
C LEU A 103 -16.34 -1.91 -8.31
N ARG A 104 -17.52 -1.86 -8.92
CA ARG A 104 -18.13 -0.59 -9.33
C ARG A 104 -19.23 -0.09 -8.43
N ARG A 105 -19.82 -0.98 -7.64
CA ARG A 105 -20.98 -0.67 -6.79
C ARG A 105 -20.69 -0.91 -5.32
N GLY A 106 -19.51 -1.40 -4.97
CA GLY A 106 -19.15 -1.69 -3.59
C GLY A 106 -20.10 -2.69 -2.93
N VAL A 107 -20.54 -3.72 -3.64
CA VAL A 107 -21.44 -4.75 -3.08
C VAL A 107 -20.82 -6.13 -3.14
N THR A 108 -21.00 -6.88 -2.05
CA THR A 108 -20.71 -8.32 -1.97
C THR A 108 -21.61 -9.12 -2.91
N LYS A 109 -21.24 -10.37 -3.22
CA LYS A 109 -22.07 -11.32 -3.96
C LYS A 109 -23.49 -11.49 -3.40
N ASP A 110 -23.65 -11.39 -2.07
CA ASP A 110 -24.96 -11.48 -1.40
C ASP A 110 -25.73 -10.14 -1.38
N GLY A 111 -25.19 -9.09 -1.99
CA GLY A 111 -25.80 -7.77 -2.10
C GLY A 111 -25.60 -6.82 -0.92
N GLY A 112 -24.87 -7.22 0.13
CA GLY A 112 -24.49 -6.33 1.23
C GLY A 112 -23.34 -5.39 0.85
N PRO A 113 -23.19 -4.23 1.51
CA PRO A 113 -22.17 -3.25 1.17
C PRO A 113 -20.75 -3.75 1.53
N LEU A 114 -19.77 -3.30 0.74
CA LEU A 114 -18.35 -3.40 1.04
C LEU A 114 -17.90 -2.18 1.87
N TYR A 115 -16.89 -2.40 2.71
CA TYR A 115 -16.21 -1.29 3.38
C TYR A 115 -15.43 -0.46 2.36
N PRO A 116 -15.37 0.87 2.51
CA PRO A 116 -14.73 1.76 1.55
C PRO A 116 -13.20 1.68 1.50
N ALA A 117 -12.59 0.81 2.31
CA ALA A 117 -11.20 0.41 2.12
C ALA A 117 -10.99 -0.25 0.75
N MET A 118 -12.01 -0.93 0.24
CA MET A 118 -12.06 -1.28 -1.17
C MET A 118 -12.45 -0.01 -1.96
N PRO A 119 -11.65 0.46 -2.93
CA PRO A 119 -11.81 1.77 -3.59
C PRO A 119 -12.91 1.76 -4.68
N TYR A 120 -14.10 1.26 -4.38
CA TYR A 120 -15.21 1.20 -5.34
C TYR A 120 -15.72 2.58 -5.78
N ASN A 121 -15.43 3.63 -5.01
CA ASN A 121 -15.71 5.02 -5.41
C ASN A 121 -14.87 5.46 -6.62
N SER A 122 -13.68 4.87 -6.79
CA SER A 122 -12.78 5.13 -7.92
C SER A 122 -13.02 4.12 -9.04
N TYR A 123 -13.10 2.82 -8.70
CA TYR A 123 -13.33 1.75 -9.69
C TYR A 123 -14.71 1.81 -10.36
N THR A 124 -15.63 2.62 -9.83
CA THR A 124 -16.85 2.96 -10.55
C THR A 124 -16.53 3.51 -11.94
N LEU A 125 -15.42 4.21 -12.17
CA LEU A 125 -15.08 4.81 -13.46
C LEU A 125 -14.71 3.80 -14.55
N LEU A 126 -14.35 2.56 -14.19
CA LEU A 126 -13.80 1.58 -15.13
C LEU A 126 -14.70 1.33 -16.34
N SER A 127 -14.10 1.04 -17.49
CA SER A 127 -14.85 0.61 -18.68
C SER A 127 -15.37 -0.83 -18.50
N ASP A 128 -16.41 -1.22 -19.23
CA ASP A 128 -16.88 -2.61 -19.19
C ASP A 128 -15.84 -3.58 -19.79
N GLU A 129 -14.97 -3.08 -20.66
CA GLU A 129 -13.85 -3.80 -21.26
C GLU A 129 -12.76 -4.11 -20.23
N ASP A 130 -12.36 -3.11 -19.44
CA ASP A 130 -11.35 -3.31 -18.39
C ASP A 130 -11.87 -4.22 -17.26
N ILE A 131 -13.17 -4.15 -16.94
CA ILE A 131 -13.81 -5.12 -16.02
C ILE A 131 -13.77 -6.54 -16.61
N ASN A 132 -14.00 -6.71 -17.91
CA ASN A 132 -13.89 -8.00 -18.58
C ASN A 132 -12.46 -8.53 -18.56
N ALA A 133 -11.47 -7.66 -18.79
CA ALA A 133 -10.05 -8.02 -18.76
C ALA A 133 -9.62 -8.47 -17.36
N LEU A 134 -9.95 -7.68 -16.32
CA LEU A 134 -9.71 -8.03 -14.92
C LEU A 134 -10.38 -9.36 -14.57
N TRP A 135 -11.65 -9.55 -14.93
CA TRP A 135 -12.35 -10.82 -14.72
C TRP A 135 -11.64 -11.99 -15.40
N ALA A 136 -11.27 -11.85 -16.68
CA ALA A 136 -10.56 -12.89 -17.41
C ALA A 136 -9.23 -13.27 -16.73
N TYR A 137 -8.47 -12.29 -16.26
CA TYR A 137 -7.23 -12.51 -15.52
C TYR A 137 -7.46 -13.26 -14.21
N PHE A 138 -8.36 -12.80 -13.34
CA PHE A 138 -8.63 -13.49 -12.06
C PHE A 138 -9.27 -14.87 -12.24
N ARG A 139 -9.89 -15.15 -13.38
CA ARG A 139 -10.34 -16.51 -13.74
C ARG A 139 -9.22 -17.42 -14.24
N SER A 140 -8.06 -16.86 -14.58
CA SER A 140 -6.92 -17.59 -15.15
C SER A 140 -5.82 -17.92 -14.15
N ILE A 141 -5.75 -17.23 -13.01
CA ILE A 141 -4.74 -17.45 -11.98
C ILE A 141 -4.99 -18.75 -11.19
N GLU A 142 -3.96 -19.23 -10.50
CA GLU A 142 -4.04 -20.44 -9.68
C GLU A 142 -5.04 -20.26 -8.51
N PRO A 143 -5.99 -21.19 -8.31
CA PRO A 143 -6.83 -21.21 -7.11
C PRO A 143 -6.00 -21.52 -5.87
N ILE A 144 -6.17 -20.73 -4.81
CA ILE A 144 -5.54 -20.98 -3.51
C ILE A 144 -6.66 -21.02 -2.46
N GLU A 145 -6.76 -22.11 -1.71
CA GLU A 145 -7.68 -22.22 -0.59
C GLU A 145 -7.10 -21.49 0.62
N HIS A 146 -7.72 -20.39 1.01
CA HIS A 146 -7.30 -19.59 2.17
C HIS A 146 -8.47 -18.78 2.72
N GLU A 147 -9.01 -19.23 3.85
CA GLU A 147 -10.11 -18.52 4.54
C GLU A 147 -9.57 -17.34 5.33
N VAL A 148 -10.07 -16.14 5.03
CA VAL A 148 -9.66 -14.90 5.68
C VAL A 148 -10.83 -14.28 6.44
N GLN A 149 -10.63 -13.98 7.72
CA GLN A 149 -11.59 -13.20 8.50
C GLN A 149 -11.50 -11.71 8.14
N VAL A 150 -12.23 -11.33 7.09
CA VAL A 150 -12.23 -9.99 6.48
C VAL A 150 -12.61 -8.84 7.41
N ILE A 151 -13.47 -9.06 8.41
CA ILE A 151 -14.04 -7.97 9.23
C ILE A 151 -13.59 -8.13 10.68
N GLN A 152 -12.64 -7.31 11.10
CA GLN A 152 -12.16 -7.23 12.48
C GLN A 152 -12.52 -5.89 13.17
N LEU A 153 -13.36 -5.08 12.52
CA LEU A 153 -13.77 -3.79 13.06
C LEU A 153 -14.57 -3.93 14.38
N PRO A 154 -14.30 -3.10 15.40
CA PRO A 154 -15.09 -3.03 16.61
C PRO A 154 -16.46 -2.39 16.40
N PHE A 155 -17.37 -2.57 17.37
CA PHE A 155 -18.60 -1.80 17.43
C PHE A 155 -18.29 -0.30 17.57
N PRO A 156 -18.97 0.61 16.84
CA PRO A 156 -20.15 0.36 15.99
C PRO A 156 -19.85 0.08 14.50
N PHE A 157 -18.59 0.08 14.09
CA PHE A 157 -18.19 -0.02 12.67
C PHE A 157 -18.42 -1.40 12.06
N ASN A 158 -18.58 -2.45 12.88
CA ASN A 158 -18.99 -3.78 12.42
C ASN A 158 -20.46 -3.89 11.93
N VAL A 159 -21.28 -2.85 12.12
CA VAL A 159 -22.69 -2.87 11.74
C VAL A 159 -22.87 -2.48 10.27
N ARG A 160 -23.13 -3.46 9.39
CA ARG A 160 -23.29 -3.25 7.93
C ARG A 160 -24.29 -2.16 7.53
N ARG A 161 -25.37 -1.96 8.29
CA ARG A 161 -26.36 -0.90 8.01
C ARG A 161 -25.74 0.51 8.07
N GLY A 162 -24.71 0.70 8.90
CA GLY A 162 -23.94 1.95 8.93
C GLY A 162 -23.16 2.17 7.64
N VAL A 163 -22.58 1.10 7.08
CA VAL A 163 -21.87 1.12 5.80
C VAL A 163 -22.82 1.43 4.63
N GLU A 164 -24.05 0.91 4.64
CA GLU A 164 -25.07 1.26 3.62
C GLU A 164 -25.39 2.76 3.65
N VAL A 165 -25.53 3.36 4.84
CA VAL A 165 -25.76 4.80 4.99
C VAL A 165 -24.54 5.59 4.53
N TRP A 166 -23.33 5.14 4.88
CA TRP A 166 -22.09 5.74 4.44
C TRP A 166 -21.98 5.74 2.92
N GLN A 167 -22.25 4.60 2.29
CA GLN A 167 -22.23 4.46 0.84
C GLN A 167 -23.26 5.40 0.18
N ALA A 168 -24.47 5.50 0.72
CA ALA A 168 -25.48 6.42 0.21
C ALA A 168 -25.09 7.91 0.31
N LEU A 169 -24.13 8.27 1.16
CA LEU A 169 -23.64 9.64 1.31
C LEU A 169 -22.46 9.96 0.39
N TYR A 170 -21.58 9.00 0.11
CA TYR A 170 -20.27 9.27 -0.51
C TYR A 170 -20.01 8.50 -1.81
N PHE A 171 -20.86 7.54 -2.19
CA PHE A 171 -20.70 6.80 -3.43
C PHE A 171 -21.55 7.40 -4.55
N GLU A 172 -20.89 7.81 -5.62
CA GLU A 172 -21.51 8.20 -6.87
C GLU A 172 -21.22 7.14 -7.94
N ALA A 173 -22.28 6.55 -8.49
CA ALA A 173 -22.14 5.58 -9.57
C ALA A 173 -21.88 6.31 -10.89
N GLY A 174 -20.75 6.03 -11.54
CA GLY A 174 -20.35 6.67 -12.79
C GLY A 174 -19.71 5.70 -13.77
N ARG A 175 -19.47 6.17 -14.99
CA ARG A 175 -18.48 5.62 -15.92
C ARG A 175 -17.60 6.80 -16.31
N PHE A 176 -16.33 6.55 -16.61
CA PHE A 176 -15.49 7.62 -17.11
C PHE A 176 -16.07 8.19 -18.41
N GLU A 177 -16.22 9.51 -18.45
CA GLU A 177 -16.68 10.26 -19.62
C GLU A 177 -15.57 11.25 -20.01
N PRO A 178 -14.93 11.10 -21.18
CA PRO A 178 -13.86 11.99 -21.58
C PRO A 178 -14.33 13.44 -21.74
N ASP A 179 -13.57 14.39 -21.21
CA ASP A 179 -13.73 15.80 -21.54
C ASP A 179 -13.15 16.08 -22.93
N MET A 180 -14.04 16.39 -23.87
CA MET A 180 -13.71 16.74 -25.25
C MET A 180 -12.93 18.07 -25.38
N SER A 181 -12.83 18.86 -24.31
CA SER A 181 -11.99 20.05 -24.24
C SER A 181 -10.51 19.73 -23.98
N LYS A 182 -10.23 18.56 -23.41
CA LYS A 182 -8.89 18.08 -23.04
C LYS A 182 -8.29 17.18 -24.12
N SER A 183 -6.98 16.98 -24.06
CA SER A 183 -6.28 16.06 -24.96
C SER A 183 -6.62 14.61 -24.63
N GLU A 184 -6.38 13.70 -25.57
CA GLU A 184 -6.51 12.25 -25.31
C GLU A 184 -5.58 11.78 -24.18
N GLN A 185 -4.38 12.36 -24.08
CA GLN A 185 -3.42 12.06 -23.03
C GLN A 185 -3.93 12.47 -21.64
N ILE A 186 -4.52 13.66 -21.50
CA ILE A 186 -5.08 14.11 -20.23
C ILE A 186 -6.28 13.24 -19.83
N ASN A 187 -7.19 12.96 -20.76
CA ASN A 187 -8.33 12.06 -20.51
C ASN A 187 -7.87 10.64 -20.10
N ARG A 188 -6.80 10.13 -20.73
CA ARG A 188 -6.20 8.85 -20.35
C ARG A 188 -5.62 8.93 -18.94
N GLY A 189 -4.93 10.01 -18.61
CA GLY A 189 -4.38 10.27 -17.28
C GLY A 189 -5.46 10.32 -16.20
N GLU A 190 -6.54 11.06 -16.44
CA GLU A 190 -7.69 11.17 -15.55
C GLU A 190 -8.33 9.80 -15.30
N TYR A 191 -8.60 9.04 -16.37
CA TYR A 191 -9.15 7.68 -16.25
C TYR A 191 -8.31 6.78 -15.35
N LEU A 192 -6.99 6.85 -15.47
CA LEU A 192 -6.08 6.03 -14.69
C LEU A 192 -5.91 6.53 -13.26
N ALA A 193 -5.70 7.83 -13.08
CA ALA A 193 -5.45 8.47 -11.79
C ALA A 193 -6.70 8.43 -10.90
N GLU A 194 -7.88 8.72 -11.43
CA GLU A 194 -9.13 8.70 -10.67
C GLU A 194 -9.75 7.31 -10.57
N GLY A 195 -9.47 6.44 -11.55
CA GLY A 195 -9.96 5.08 -11.63
C GLY A 195 -9.07 4.08 -10.90
N LEU A 196 -8.19 3.38 -11.64
CA LEU A 196 -7.41 2.26 -11.08
C LEU A 196 -6.37 2.71 -10.06
N ALA A 197 -5.61 3.77 -10.33
CA ALA A 197 -4.58 4.25 -9.41
C ALA A 197 -5.17 5.05 -8.23
N HIS A 198 -6.45 5.45 -8.33
CA HIS A 198 -7.27 6.03 -7.27
C HIS A 198 -6.52 7.08 -6.40
N CYS A 199 -5.80 8.01 -7.04
CA CYS A 199 -4.90 8.96 -6.36
C CYS A 199 -5.65 9.83 -5.33
N THR A 200 -6.89 10.20 -5.63
CA THR A 200 -7.80 10.89 -4.70
C THR A 200 -8.04 10.12 -3.41
N SER A 201 -7.90 8.79 -3.42
CA SER A 201 -8.18 7.97 -2.24
C SER A 201 -7.22 8.22 -1.09
N CYS A 202 -5.97 8.57 -1.40
CA CYS A 202 -4.95 8.87 -0.41
C CYS A 202 -4.69 10.38 -0.27
N HIS A 203 -4.73 11.13 -1.37
CA HIS A 203 -4.39 12.54 -1.36
C HIS A 203 -5.55 13.48 -1.00
N THR A 204 -6.75 12.97 -0.72
CA THR A 204 -7.90 13.78 -0.28
C THR A 204 -8.18 13.55 1.21
N PRO A 205 -8.27 14.60 2.04
CA PRO A 205 -8.56 14.48 3.46
C PRO A 205 -9.92 13.81 3.69
N ARG A 206 -10.00 13.07 4.80
CA ARG A 206 -11.22 12.38 5.23
C ARG A 206 -11.85 13.08 6.44
N ASN A 207 -13.17 13.08 6.50
CA ASN A 207 -13.90 13.55 7.67
C ASN A 207 -13.93 12.50 8.79
N ALA A 208 -14.53 12.85 9.93
CA ALA A 208 -14.54 12.00 11.13
C ALA A 208 -15.21 10.61 10.95
N ILE A 209 -15.97 10.39 9.88
CA ILE A 209 -16.58 9.09 9.53
C ILE A 209 -15.93 8.45 8.29
N GLY A 210 -14.76 8.92 7.88
CA GLY A 210 -13.96 8.35 6.79
C GLY A 210 -14.39 8.75 5.38
N GLY A 211 -15.36 9.66 5.22
CA GLY A 211 -15.77 10.16 3.90
C GLY A 211 -14.80 11.20 3.33
N PRO A 212 -14.63 11.32 2.00
CA PRO A 212 -13.86 12.41 1.38
C PRO A 212 -14.40 13.78 1.79
N VAL A 213 -13.51 14.75 1.92
CA VAL A 213 -13.87 16.16 2.09
C VAL A 213 -13.88 16.82 0.70
N GLU A 214 -15.08 16.98 0.14
CA GLU A 214 -15.29 17.38 -1.28
C GLU A 214 -14.73 18.76 -1.65
N ASP A 215 -14.63 19.68 -0.70
CA ASP A 215 -14.08 21.03 -0.91
C ASP A 215 -12.55 21.09 -0.81
N ARG A 216 -11.89 19.94 -0.59
CA ARG A 216 -10.43 19.84 -0.45
C ARG A 216 -9.83 18.66 -1.22
N PRO A 217 -10.18 18.44 -2.50
CA PRO A 217 -9.60 17.34 -3.27
C PRO A 217 -8.08 17.49 -3.36
N TYR A 218 -7.34 16.39 -3.23
CA TYR A 218 -5.88 16.37 -3.37
C TYR A 218 -5.07 17.23 -2.38
N GLN A 219 -5.69 17.83 -1.36
CA GLN A 219 -5.01 18.70 -0.39
C GLN A 219 -4.26 17.96 0.73
N GLY A 220 -4.03 16.66 0.57
CA GLY A 220 -3.26 15.83 1.50
C GLY A 220 -4.10 15.18 2.60
N ALA A 221 -3.62 14.06 3.11
CA ALA A 221 -4.29 13.32 4.18
C ALA A 221 -3.32 12.40 4.92
N LEU A 222 -3.65 12.10 6.18
CA LEU A 222 -3.05 10.97 6.88
C LEU A 222 -3.72 9.67 6.42
N VAL A 223 -2.92 8.72 5.94
CA VAL A 223 -3.33 7.41 5.42
C VAL A 223 -2.34 6.37 5.94
N ASP A 224 -2.84 5.35 6.64
CA ASP A 224 -2.03 4.22 7.09
C ASP A 224 -0.80 4.67 7.91
N GLY A 225 -0.99 5.62 8.82
CA GLY A 225 0.11 6.20 9.61
C GLY A 225 1.05 7.13 8.85
N TRP A 226 1.01 7.20 7.52
CA TRP A 226 1.81 8.10 6.68
C TRP A 226 1.00 9.32 6.23
N TYR A 227 1.66 10.43 5.94
CA TYR A 227 1.01 11.62 5.39
C TYR A 227 1.19 11.67 3.86
N ALA A 228 0.09 11.48 3.12
CA ALA A 228 0.03 11.71 1.68
C ALA A 228 0.06 13.23 1.44
N PRO A 229 1.10 13.79 0.80
CA PRO A 229 1.24 15.24 0.66
C PRO A 229 0.13 15.88 -0.18
N ASN A 230 -0.04 17.19 -0.04
CA ASN A 230 -0.86 17.98 -0.95
C ASN A 230 -0.29 17.87 -2.38
N ILE A 231 -1.12 17.44 -3.33
CA ILE A 231 -0.81 17.39 -4.78
C ILE A 231 -1.87 18.13 -5.60
N SER A 232 -2.52 19.12 -5.01
CA SER A 232 -3.38 20.07 -5.72
C SER A 232 -2.56 21.23 -6.30
N GLY A 233 -3.23 22.23 -6.91
CA GLY A 233 -2.61 23.49 -7.30
C GLY A 233 -2.36 24.48 -6.17
N SER A 234 -2.86 24.17 -4.97
CA SER A 234 -2.82 25.08 -3.85
C SER A 234 -1.42 25.26 -3.24
N ALA A 235 -1.23 26.36 -2.51
CA ALA A 235 0.03 26.68 -1.86
C ALA A 235 0.55 25.54 -0.96
N GLY A 236 1.84 25.26 -1.05
CA GLY A 236 2.47 24.16 -0.31
C GLY A 236 2.22 22.79 -0.95
N SER A 237 1.84 22.76 -2.22
CA SER A 237 1.73 21.53 -3.00
C SER A 237 3.11 20.96 -3.26
N ALA A 238 3.23 19.64 -3.11
CA ALA A 238 4.42 18.91 -3.49
C ALA A 238 4.70 19.00 -5.01
N LEU A 239 3.68 19.34 -5.82
CA LEU A 239 3.81 19.48 -7.27
C LEU A 239 4.56 20.74 -7.70
N GLU A 240 4.69 21.77 -6.86
CA GLU A 240 5.45 22.99 -7.20
C GLU A 240 6.92 22.71 -7.56
N LYS A 241 7.42 21.51 -7.21
CA LYS A 241 8.80 21.07 -7.43
C LYS A 241 8.94 20.03 -8.55
N PHE A 242 7.84 19.67 -9.21
CA PHE A 242 7.83 18.74 -10.32
C PHE A 242 7.46 19.44 -11.62
N ASP A 243 8.19 19.08 -12.67
CA ASP A 243 7.71 19.19 -14.04
C ASP A 243 7.23 17.82 -14.53
N HIS A 244 6.77 17.74 -15.78
CA HIS A 244 6.25 16.50 -16.35
C HIS A 244 7.29 15.37 -16.35
N ASP A 245 8.53 15.65 -16.72
CA ASP A 245 9.60 14.65 -16.81
C ASP A 245 9.97 14.11 -15.43
N THR A 246 10.16 14.99 -14.45
CA THR A 246 10.50 14.63 -13.07
C THR A 246 9.34 13.94 -12.35
N LEU A 247 8.08 14.33 -12.58
CA LEU A 247 6.94 13.60 -12.01
C LEU A 247 6.83 12.20 -12.62
N THR A 248 6.98 12.08 -13.94
CA THR A 248 6.95 10.79 -14.64
C THR A 248 8.05 9.86 -14.11
N ALA A 249 9.27 10.37 -13.97
CA ALA A 249 10.39 9.60 -13.43
C ALA A 249 10.17 9.20 -11.95
N TYR A 250 9.57 10.07 -11.13
CA TYR A 250 9.24 9.77 -9.75
C TYR A 250 8.20 8.66 -9.65
N LEU A 251 7.09 8.77 -10.40
CA LEU A 251 6.04 7.77 -10.45
C LEU A 251 6.55 6.43 -11.00
N ALA A 252 7.47 6.45 -11.97
CA ALA A 252 8.14 5.27 -12.49
C ALA A 252 9.26 4.72 -11.57
N ASN A 253 9.36 5.19 -10.32
CA ASN A 253 10.33 4.75 -9.31
C ASN A 253 11.82 4.96 -9.69
N GLN A 254 12.11 5.92 -10.57
CA GLN A 254 13.46 6.19 -11.09
C GLN A 254 14.28 7.15 -10.21
N ASN A 255 13.67 7.66 -9.14
CA ASN A 255 14.27 8.55 -8.14
C ASN A 255 14.92 9.83 -8.74
N PRO A 256 14.17 10.64 -9.50
CA PRO A 256 14.71 11.82 -10.17
C PRO A 256 15.30 12.80 -9.15
N ASP A 257 16.50 13.28 -9.42
CA ASP A 257 17.26 14.18 -8.54
C ASP A 257 17.38 13.69 -7.09
N GLY A 258 17.35 12.38 -6.86
CA GLY A 258 17.46 11.79 -5.52
C GLY A 258 16.17 11.81 -4.69
N LEU A 259 15.03 12.18 -5.28
CA LEU A 259 13.72 12.09 -4.63
C LEU A 259 13.27 10.63 -4.56
N ALA A 260 12.87 10.18 -3.38
CA ALA A 260 12.36 8.83 -3.18
C ALA A 260 10.94 8.87 -2.60
N ALA A 261 10.14 7.87 -2.96
CA ALA A 261 8.86 7.61 -2.31
C ALA A 261 9.07 6.80 -1.03
N PHE A 262 8.22 7.05 -0.03
CA PHE A 262 8.23 6.36 1.26
C PHE A 262 6.82 5.95 1.66
N GLY A 263 6.70 5.07 2.67
CA GLY A 263 5.42 4.54 3.13
C GLY A 263 4.58 3.95 2.00
N ALA A 264 3.26 4.18 2.04
CA ALA A 264 2.32 3.71 1.03
C ALA A 264 2.65 4.20 -0.40
N MET A 265 3.25 5.40 -0.55
CA MET A 265 3.59 5.92 -1.88
C MET A 265 4.69 5.10 -2.57
N TYR A 266 5.59 4.46 -1.80
CA TYR A 266 6.60 3.55 -2.36
C TYR A 266 5.96 2.32 -3.03
N GLN A 267 4.86 1.81 -2.47
CA GLN A 267 4.10 0.71 -3.08
C GLN A 267 3.47 1.15 -4.41
N VAL A 268 2.97 2.39 -4.48
CA VAL A 268 2.42 2.99 -5.69
C VAL A 268 3.50 3.13 -6.78
N THR A 269 4.67 3.70 -6.46
CA THR A 269 5.76 3.82 -7.46
C THR A 269 6.28 2.45 -7.90
N THR A 270 6.32 1.47 -6.99
CA THR A 270 6.68 0.08 -7.31
C THR A 270 5.67 -0.58 -8.25
N SER A 271 4.38 -0.27 -8.14
CA SER A 271 3.37 -0.72 -9.11
C SER A 271 3.48 0.01 -10.45
N LEU A 272 3.71 1.32 -10.43
CA LEU A 272 3.77 2.15 -11.64
C LEU A 272 5.05 1.96 -12.44
N GLN A 273 6.15 1.48 -11.83
CA GLN A 273 7.38 1.14 -12.58
C GLN A 273 7.15 0.01 -13.60
N ASP A 274 6.18 -0.88 -13.34
CA ASP A 274 5.80 -1.98 -14.23
C ASP A 274 4.68 -1.57 -15.21
N ALA A 275 4.18 -0.33 -15.08
CA ALA A 275 3.17 0.19 -15.98
C ALA A 275 3.76 0.57 -17.34
N ARG A 276 2.88 0.74 -18.34
CA ARG A 276 3.30 1.27 -19.64
C ARG A 276 3.77 2.71 -19.44
N GLU A 277 4.92 3.06 -20.01
CA GLU A 277 5.49 4.40 -19.94
C GLU A 277 4.49 5.49 -20.32
N ALA A 278 3.76 5.31 -21.43
CA ALA A 278 2.73 6.24 -21.89
C ALA A 278 1.59 6.46 -20.88
N ASP A 279 1.28 5.46 -20.04
CA ASP A 279 0.24 5.55 -19.02
C ASP A 279 0.75 6.33 -17.79
N VAL A 280 2.04 6.18 -17.42
CA VAL A 280 2.67 6.99 -16.36
C VAL A 280 2.83 8.45 -16.80
N GLU A 281 3.21 8.69 -18.06
CA GLU A 281 3.24 10.02 -18.65
C GLU A 281 1.86 10.68 -18.68
N ALA A 282 0.81 9.91 -18.98
CA ALA A 282 -0.56 10.39 -18.99
C ALA A 282 -1.04 10.77 -17.58
N ILE A 283 -0.78 9.93 -16.57
CA ILE A 283 -1.07 10.25 -15.16
C ILE A 283 -0.35 11.55 -14.77
N SER A 284 0.93 11.68 -15.09
CA SER A 284 1.71 12.88 -14.78
C SER A 284 1.15 14.13 -15.46
N ALA A 285 0.75 14.02 -16.74
CA ALA A 285 0.13 15.11 -17.48
C ALA A 285 -1.20 15.54 -16.87
N TYR A 286 -2.06 14.59 -16.47
CA TYR A 286 -3.33 14.90 -15.81
C TYR A 286 -3.14 15.57 -14.45
N ILE A 287 -2.26 15.03 -13.60
CA ILE A 287 -2.04 15.57 -12.25
C ILE A 287 -1.53 17.02 -12.32
N LEU A 288 -0.62 17.32 -13.25
CA LEU A 288 -0.11 18.68 -13.45
C LEU A 288 -1.16 19.62 -14.07
N ASP A 289 -1.89 19.19 -15.11
CA ASP A 289 -2.96 19.97 -15.74
C ASP A 289 -4.08 20.30 -14.74
N ARG A 290 -4.47 19.33 -13.90
CA ARG A 290 -5.42 19.55 -12.81
C ARG A 290 -4.90 20.56 -11.78
N ALA A 291 -3.62 20.47 -11.41
CA ALA A 291 -3.04 21.38 -10.43
C ALA A 291 -3.05 22.83 -10.94
N GLU A 292 -2.79 23.08 -12.22
CA GLU A 292 -2.90 24.42 -12.81
C GLU A 292 -4.33 25.00 -12.73
N GLU A 293 -5.36 24.15 -12.70
CA GLU A 293 -6.77 24.58 -12.59
C GLU A 293 -7.20 24.83 -11.13
N ASP A 294 -6.46 24.30 -10.16
CA ASP A 294 -6.77 24.30 -8.72
C ASP A 294 -5.82 25.23 -7.93
N GLU A 295 -5.31 26.29 -8.56
CA GLU A 295 -4.42 27.29 -7.89
C GLU A 295 -5.11 28.02 -6.72
N GLU A 296 -6.44 27.98 -6.66
CA GLU A 296 -7.23 28.58 -5.59
C GLU A 296 -7.32 27.66 -4.36
N GLY A 297 -6.26 27.60 -3.56
CA GLY A 297 -6.32 26.94 -2.26
C GLY A 297 -5.66 27.71 -1.12
N ARG A 298 -5.78 27.15 0.09
CA ARG A 298 -5.36 27.82 1.32
C ARG A 298 -3.84 27.96 1.36
N THR A 299 -3.35 29.18 1.51
CA THR A 299 -2.02 29.44 2.06
C THR A 299 -2.03 29.07 3.54
N ALA A 300 -1.30 28.02 3.90
CA ALA A 300 -1.03 27.72 5.30
C ALA A 300 0.14 28.58 5.80
N GLU A 301 -0.02 29.17 6.98
CA GLU A 301 1.06 29.91 7.65
C GLU A 301 1.96 28.89 8.36
N LEU A 302 3.28 29.05 8.20
CA LEU A 302 4.25 28.19 8.88
C LEU A 302 4.14 28.38 10.39
N GLU A 303 4.11 27.28 11.14
CA GLU A 303 4.22 27.36 12.60
C GLU A 303 5.62 27.80 13.01
N ASP A 304 5.68 28.70 13.99
CA ASP A 304 6.92 29.22 14.55
C ASP A 304 7.65 28.14 15.36
N ILE A 305 8.95 27.99 15.10
CA ILE A 305 9.80 27.01 15.78
C ILE A 305 10.87 27.77 16.55
N PRO A 306 10.98 27.57 17.88
CA PRO A 306 11.99 28.24 18.68
C PRO A 306 13.42 28.00 18.17
N GLU A 307 14.26 29.03 18.18
CA GLU A 307 15.64 28.97 17.70
C GLU A 307 16.49 27.93 18.45
N ASP A 308 16.22 27.70 19.73
CA ASP A 308 16.87 26.68 20.53
C ASP A 308 16.50 25.26 20.10
N VAL A 309 15.26 25.03 19.66
CA VAL A 309 14.81 23.75 19.06
C VAL A 309 15.54 23.52 17.73
N LEU A 310 15.63 24.53 16.86
CA LEU A 310 16.36 24.43 15.60
C LEU A 310 17.86 24.18 15.82
N SER A 311 18.46 24.87 16.80
CA SER A 311 19.87 24.69 17.17
C SER A 311 20.15 23.29 17.72
N SER A 312 19.24 22.74 18.54
CA SER A 312 19.30 21.37 19.05
C SER A 312 19.21 20.36 17.90
N GLY A 313 18.23 20.53 17.02
CA GLY A 313 18.03 19.70 15.83
C GLY A 313 19.23 19.70 14.89
N GLN A 314 19.85 20.86 14.68
CA GLN A 314 21.09 20.97 13.90
C GLN A 314 22.22 20.14 14.50
N ALA A 315 22.44 20.21 15.82
CA ALA A 315 23.50 19.46 16.48
C ALA A 315 23.29 17.94 16.36
N ILE A 316 22.04 17.48 16.42
CA ILE A 316 21.68 16.07 16.19
C ILE A 316 21.93 15.70 14.73
N TYR A 317 21.52 16.54 13.78
CA TYR A 317 21.74 16.31 12.35
C TYR A 317 23.23 16.17 12.01
N GLU A 318 24.07 17.08 12.53
CA GLU A 318 25.52 17.04 12.35
C GLU A 318 26.15 15.77 12.92
N GLY A 319 25.61 15.27 14.05
CA GLY A 319 26.10 14.07 14.71
C GLY A 319 25.66 12.75 14.09
N GLN A 320 24.42 12.68 13.57
CA GLN A 320 23.76 11.42 13.20
C GLN A 320 23.42 11.31 11.70
N CYS A 321 23.17 12.42 11.01
CA CYS A 321 22.54 12.42 9.68
C CYS A 321 23.49 12.90 8.57
N LEU A 322 24.36 13.87 8.88
CA LEU A 322 25.21 14.58 7.91
C LEU A 322 26.09 13.67 7.06
N ALA A 323 26.57 12.56 7.63
CA ALA A 323 27.44 11.62 6.93
C ALA A 323 26.81 11.02 5.66
N CYS A 324 25.47 10.89 5.65
CA CYS A 324 24.72 10.33 4.54
C CYS A 324 23.96 11.39 3.74
N HIS A 325 23.27 12.31 4.42
CA HIS A 325 22.40 13.30 3.78
C HIS A 325 23.13 14.59 3.34
N GLY A 326 24.39 14.78 3.77
CA GLY A 326 25.21 15.93 3.41
C GLY A 326 24.85 17.20 4.18
N SER A 327 25.72 18.22 4.11
CA SER A 327 25.47 19.52 4.74
C SER A 327 24.45 20.37 3.97
N ASP A 328 24.18 20.02 2.72
CA ASP A 328 23.22 20.67 1.82
C ASP A 328 21.90 19.91 1.72
N GLY A 329 21.72 18.82 2.47
CA GLY A 329 20.50 18.00 2.48
C GLY A 329 20.21 17.30 1.14
N MET A 330 21.10 17.43 0.16
CA MET A 330 20.89 16.89 -1.19
C MET A 330 21.01 15.37 -1.23
N GLY A 331 21.61 14.79 -0.19
CA GLY A 331 22.03 13.40 -0.21
C GLY A 331 23.21 13.17 -1.16
N GLY A 332 23.76 11.97 -1.10
CA GLY A 332 24.67 11.41 -2.10
C GLY A 332 24.21 9.99 -2.43
N GLY A 333 24.78 9.32 -3.45
CA GLY A 333 24.27 8.06 -4.05
C GLY A 333 23.90 6.86 -3.15
N ASN A 334 23.96 7.01 -1.82
CA ASN A 334 23.51 6.08 -0.79
C ASN A 334 22.38 6.61 0.12
N ALA A 335 21.93 7.88 0.06
CA ALA A 335 20.81 8.41 0.84
C ALA A 335 19.95 9.44 0.07
N ALA A 336 18.63 9.40 0.30
CA ALA A 336 17.67 10.24 -0.39
C ALA A 336 17.83 11.75 -0.09
N ARG A 337 17.39 12.57 -1.05
CA ARG A 337 17.32 14.03 -0.93
C ARG A 337 16.28 14.45 0.11
N LEU A 338 16.68 15.33 1.02
CA LEU A 338 15.80 15.95 2.03
C LEU A 338 15.26 17.32 1.59
N VAL A 339 16.01 18.02 0.73
CA VAL A 339 15.61 19.30 0.14
C VAL A 339 14.45 19.11 -0.82
N ASN A 340 13.44 19.99 -0.78
CA ASN A 340 12.33 19.98 -1.75
C ASN A 340 11.70 18.58 -1.90
N ASN A 341 11.58 17.84 -0.80
CA ASN A 341 11.00 16.50 -0.78
C ASN A 341 9.57 16.60 -0.26
N GLY A 342 8.58 16.14 -1.04
CA GLY A 342 7.17 16.24 -0.67
C GLY A 342 6.81 15.54 0.66
N GLY A 343 7.56 14.52 1.06
CA GLY A 343 7.41 13.88 2.37
C GLY A 343 7.96 14.73 3.52
N VAL A 344 9.03 15.51 3.27
CA VAL A 344 9.64 16.43 4.26
C VAL A 344 8.82 17.71 4.39
N ASN A 345 8.40 18.27 3.25
CA ASN A 345 7.63 19.52 3.17
C ASN A 345 6.11 19.31 3.24
N ALA A 346 5.65 18.08 3.53
CA ALA A 346 4.26 17.81 3.84
C ALA A 346 3.76 18.72 4.98
N GLU A 347 2.45 18.98 5.02
CA GLU A 347 1.82 19.77 6.09
C GLU A 347 2.17 19.20 7.47
N SER A 348 1.99 17.89 7.65
CA SER A 348 2.29 17.19 8.90
C SER A 348 3.74 16.66 8.98
N PRO A 349 4.40 16.70 10.16
CA PRO A 349 5.75 16.15 10.35
C PRO A 349 5.83 14.62 10.31
N THR A 350 4.69 13.96 10.26
CA THR A 350 4.55 12.53 10.52
C THR A 350 5.50 11.68 9.67
N ASN A 351 5.69 12.02 8.39
CA ASN A 351 6.57 11.23 7.52
C ASN A 351 8.02 11.19 8.01
N VAL A 352 8.57 12.35 8.39
CA VAL A 352 9.95 12.43 8.88
C VAL A 352 10.08 11.75 10.24
N VAL A 353 9.09 11.93 11.12
CA VAL A 353 9.03 11.24 12.42
C VAL A 353 9.02 9.72 12.22
N ASN A 354 8.15 9.20 11.36
CA ASN A 354 8.08 7.76 11.08
C ASN A 354 9.38 7.24 10.47
N VAL A 355 9.99 7.95 9.52
CA VAL A 355 11.28 7.56 8.94
C VAL A 355 12.38 7.49 10.01
N LEU A 356 12.41 8.43 10.96
CA LEU A 356 13.38 8.41 12.05
C LEU A 356 13.10 7.27 13.04
N LEU A 357 11.84 6.97 13.33
CA LEU A 357 11.46 5.91 14.28
C LEU A 357 11.60 4.51 13.69
N MET A 358 11.17 4.30 12.44
CA MET A 358 11.11 2.99 11.78
C MET A 358 12.39 2.66 11.02
N GLY A 359 13.11 3.68 10.55
CA GLY A 359 14.18 3.50 9.57
C GLY A 359 13.63 3.18 8.18
N ILE A 360 14.53 2.89 7.25
CA ILE A 360 14.20 2.57 5.86
C ILE A 360 15.15 1.47 5.38
N GLU A 361 14.62 0.36 4.89
CA GLU A 361 15.45 -0.67 4.26
C GLU A 361 16.17 -0.19 3.00
N ALA A 362 17.31 -0.82 2.70
CA ALA A 362 18.07 -0.57 1.48
C ALA A 362 17.26 -0.93 0.24
N ARG A 363 17.02 0.05 -0.63
CA ARG A 363 16.18 -0.08 -1.83
C ARG A 363 16.61 0.90 -2.91
N ASN A 364 16.32 0.60 -4.18
CA ASN A 364 16.58 1.51 -5.31
C ASN A 364 18.03 2.08 -5.38
N GLY A 365 19.02 1.31 -4.93
CA GLY A 365 20.42 1.76 -4.87
C GLY A 365 20.78 2.59 -3.62
N TRP A 366 19.80 2.94 -2.78
CA TRP A 366 20.01 3.59 -1.49
C TRP A 366 20.44 2.60 -0.41
N SER A 367 21.27 3.06 0.52
CA SER A 367 21.61 2.31 1.73
C SER A 367 20.45 2.34 2.72
N ALA A 368 20.42 1.37 3.62
CA ALA A 368 19.45 1.37 4.70
C ALA A 368 19.66 2.58 5.63
N MET A 369 18.58 3.25 6.00
CA MET A 369 18.56 4.25 7.06
C MET A 369 18.22 3.54 8.37
N PRO A 370 19.05 3.66 9.42
CA PRO A 370 18.76 3.02 10.70
C PRO A 370 17.54 3.65 11.38
N SER A 371 16.86 2.86 12.21
CA SER A 371 15.92 3.38 13.21
C SER A 371 16.69 4.13 14.31
N PHE A 372 16.11 5.25 14.75
CA PHE A 372 16.58 6.04 15.89
C PHE A 372 15.66 5.92 17.11
N ALA A 373 14.63 5.07 17.08
CA ALA A 373 13.70 4.90 18.19
C ALA A 373 14.45 4.59 19.50
N GLU A 374 15.40 3.66 19.50
CA GLU A 374 16.12 3.29 20.73
C GLU A 374 17.24 4.27 21.14
N THR A 375 17.63 5.20 20.25
CA THR A 375 18.84 6.02 20.45
C THR A 375 18.57 7.49 20.67
N LEU A 376 17.42 7.99 20.21
CA LEU A 376 16.99 9.37 20.38
C LEU A 376 15.67 9.44 21.16
N THR A 377 15.61 10.38 22.09
CA THR A 377 14.39 10.71 22.84
C THR A 377 13.34 11.35 21.93
N ASP A 378 12.09 11.40 22.41
CA ASP A 378 11.00 12.06 21.69
C ASP A 378 11.29 13.54 21.38
N GLU A 379 11.96 14.23 22.32
CA GLU A 379 12.40 15.61 22.17
C GLU A 379 13.46 15.72 21.06
N GLU A 380 14.51 14.91 21.10
CA GLU A 380 15.57 14.90 20.10
C GLU A 380 15.06 14.57 18.68
N ILE A 381 14.13 13.61 18.55
CA ILE A 381 13.52 13.28 17.26
C ILE A 381 12.67 14.45 16.75
N SER A 382 11.91 15.11 17.62
CA SER A 382 11.11 16.28 17.24
C SER A 382 11.99 17.46 16.80
N ASP A 383 13.11 17.69 17.50
CA ASP A 383 14.07 18.76 17.20
C ASP A 383 14.74 18.56 15.84
N VAL A 384 15.28 17.36 15.58
CA VAL A 384 15.94 17.09 14.28
C VAL A 384 14.93 17.06 13.13
N THR A 385 13.70 16.61 13.38
CA THR A 385 12.61 16.70 12.41
C THR A 385 12.33 18.16 12.04
N ASN A 386 12.22 19.04 13.03
CA ASN A 386 11.97 20.45 12.82
C ASN A 386 13.11 21.14 12.06
N TYR A 387 14.36 20.83 12.40
CA TYR A 387 15.52 21.33 11.67
C TYR A 387 15.48 20.92 10.19
N VAL A 388 15.32 19.62 9.89
CA VAL A 388 15.28 19.12 8.51
C VAL A 388 14.13 19.74 7.70
N ARG A 389 13.00 20.04 8.34
CA ARG A 389 11.81 20.63 7.69
C ARG A 389 11.84 22.16 7.59
N ARG A 390 12.90 22.81 8.07
CA ARG A 390 13.10 24.28 8.02
C ARG A 390 14.40 24.70 7.35
N GLU A 391 15.36 23.79 7.20
CA GLU A 391 16.64 24.04 6.55
C GLU A 391 16.54 23.89 5.02
N TRP A 392 17.43 24.56 4.27
CA TRP A 392 17.52 24.49 2.80
C TRP A 392 16.23 24.90 2.05
N ASP A 393 15.55 25.93 2.56
CA ASP A 393 14.26 26.42 2.04
C ASP A 393 13.11 25.40 2.13
N ASN A 394 13.26 24.37 2.98
CA ASN A 394 12.14 23.51 3.35
C ASN A 394 11.12 24.29 4.19
N ASP A 395 9.84 23.99 3.97
CA ASP A 395 8.69 24.80 4.38
C ASP A 395 7.56 23.94 4.98
N GLY A 396 7.88 22.79 5.58
CA GLY A 396 6.88 21.89 6.17
C GLY A 396 6.01 22.56 7.24
N ILE A 397 4.70 22.70 7.02
CA ILE A 397 3.85 23.69 7.72
C ILE A 397 3.83 23.54 9.25
N GLU A 398 3.36 22.41 9.78
CA GLU A 398 3.20 22.16 11.22
C GLU A 398 4.55 21.81 11.87
N ALA A 399 4.78 22.19 13.13
CA ALA A 399 5.97 21.77 13.87
C ALA A 399 5.83 20.34 14.42
N ALA A 400 6.92 19.57 14.42
CA ALA A 400 7.00 18.32 15.17
C ALA A 400 7.05 18.60 16.67
N THR A 401 6.34 17.78 17.43
CA THR A 401 6.28 17.87 18.90
C THR A 401 6.73 16.55 19.53
N PRO A 402 7.31 16.57 20.74
CA PRO A 402 7.61 15.35 21.47
C PRO A 402 6.38 14.46 21.67
N GLU A 403 5.19 15.06 21.86
CA GLU A 403 3.93 14.33 22.00
C GLU A 403 3.56 13.55 20.73
N LEU A 404 3.78 14.13 19.55
CA LEU A 404 3.58 13.44 18.28
C LEU A 404 4.54 12.25 18.17
N VAL A 405 5.83 12.44 18.48
CA VAL A 405 6.82 11.35 18.42
C VAL A 405 6.45 10.23 19.39
N ALA A 406 6.12 10.57 20.63
CA ALA A 406 5.70 9.61 21.64
C ALA A 406 4.47 8.80 21.21
N ALA A 407 3.53 9.43 20.49
CA ALA A 407 2.35 8.76 19.97
C ALA A 407 2.65 7.78 18.82
N ARG A 408 3.73 7.97 18.06
CA ARG A 408 4.11 7.13 16.92
C ARG A 408 5.18 6.08 17.22
N ARG A 409 5.90 6.25 18.33
CA ARG A 409 6.95 5.31 18.76
C ARG A 409 6.49 3.85 18.86
N PRO A 410 5.28 3.53 19.38
CA PRO A 410 4.81 2.14 19.42
C PRO A 410 4.63 1.50 18.04
N ASP A 411 4.30 2.29 17.02
CA ASP A 411 4.14 1.80 15.65
C ASP A 411 5.48 1.25 15.12
N ALA A 412 6.59 1.92 15.44
CA ALA A 412 7.93 1.46 15.06
C ALA A 412 8.38 0.21 15.83
N GLU A 413 8.00 0.08 17.10
CA GLU A 413 8.26 -1.14 17.89
C GLU A 413 7.47 -2.33 17.31
N THR A 414 6.24 -2.09 16.88
CA THR A 414 5.36 -3.10 16.25
C THR A 414 5.88 -3.51 14.86
N GLU A 415 6.22 -2.57 14.00
CA GLU A 415 6.82 -2.85 12.68
C GLU A 415 8.14 -3.60 12.80
N MET A 416 9.02 -3.19 13.72
CA MET A 416 10.29 -3.90 13.96
C MET A 416 10.04 -5.34 14.44
N SER A 417 8.99 -5.59 15.22
CA SER A 417 8.58 -6.95 15.61
C SER A 417 8.07 -7.77 14.42
N LEU A 418 7.27 -7.17 13.54
CA LEU A 418 6.74 -7.80 12.32
C LEU A 418 7.85 -8.09 11.29
N GLU A 419 8.82 -7.19 11.12
CA GLU A 419 10.02 -7.45 10.30
C GLU A 419 10.79 -8.67 10.82
N LEU A 420 10.93 -8.84 12.14
CA LEU A 420 11.59 -10.01 12.71
C LEU A 420 10.82 -11.30 12.39
N VAL A 421 9.49 -11.29 12.53
CA VAL A 421 8.62 -12.43 12.19
C VAL A 421 8.70 -12.77 10.69
N THR A 422 8.57 -11.77 9.82
CA THR A 422 8.56 -11.95 8.35
C THR A 422 9.95 -12.23 7.77
N SER A 423 11.01 -11.88 8.49
CA SER A 423 12.39 -12.27 8.14
C SER A 423 12.69 -13.74 8.44
N CYS A 424 11.80 -14.45 9.14
CA CYS A 424 12.00 -15.86 9.43
C CYS A 424 11.92 -16.70 8.14
N PRO A 425 12.89 -17.61 7.91
CA PRO A 425 12.85 -18.47 6.75
C PRO A 425 11.63 -19.39 6.82
N ALA A 426 10.95 -19.58 5.69
CA ALA A 426 9.88 -20.56 5.59
C ALA A 426 10.44 -22.00 5.68
N ALA A 427 9.69 -22.90 6.32
CA ALA A 427 10.00 -24.32 6.28
C ALA A 427 9.87 -24.86 4.84
N PRO A 428 10.71 -25.83 4.42
CA PRO A 428 10.56 -26.50 3.13
C PRO A 428 9.15 -27.06 2.92
N GLN A 429 8.62 -26.91 1.70
CA GLN A 429 7.25 -27.29 1.36
C GLN A 429 6.96 -28.77 1.66
N GLY A 430 5.86 -29.04 2.36
CA GLY A 430 5.42 -30.40 2.71
C GLY A 430 6.08 -31.01 3.94
N LEU A 431 6.98 -30.28 4.61
CA LEU A 431 7.60 -30.69 5.89
C LEU A 431 7.13 -29.77 7.02
N SER A 432 6.80 -30.37 8.16
CA SER A 432 6.38 -29.65 9.37
C SER A 432 6.83 -30.40 10.62
N LEU A 433 6.94 -29.69 11.75
CA LEU A 433 7.22 -30.35 13.01
C LEU A 433 5.98 -31.11 13.52
N PRO A 434 6.14 -32.35 14.01
CA PRO A 434 5.09 -33.00 14.79
C PRO A 434 4.74 -32.14 16.01
N ALA A 435 3.46 -32.10 16.39
CA ALA A 435 2.96 -31.23 17.46
C ALA A 435 3.77 -31.29 18.78
N GLY A 436 4.26 -32.46 19.18
CA GLY A 436 5.07 -32.61 20.39
C GLY A 436 6.51 -32.08 20.27
N VAL A 437 7.06 -32.03 19.06
CA VAL A 437 8.35 -31.38 18.77
C VAL A 437 8.15 -29.87 18.67
N GLN A 438 7.06 -29.43 18.03
CA GLN A 438 6.69 -28.02 17.92
C GLN A 438 6.54 -27.36 19.29
N SER A 439 5.84 -27.99 20.24
CA SER A 439 5.74 -27.47 21.61
C SER A 439 7.10 -27.37 22.31
N SER A 440 7.99 -28.32 22.06
CA SER A 440 9.33 -28.32 22.65
C SER A 440 10.22 -27.21 22.09
N VAL A 441 10.05 -26.87 20.80
CA VAL A 441 10.71 -25.72 20.16
C VAL A 441 10.16 -24.41 20.72
N ALA A 442 8.84 -24.29 20.91
CA ALA A 442 8.22 -23.11 21.52
C ALA A 442 8.63 -22.90 22.99
N ASP A 443 8.76 -23.98 23.77
CA ASP A 443 9.29 -23.92 25.13
C ASP A 443 10.76 -23.49 25.15
N LEU A 444 11.54 -23.83 24.12
CA LEU A 444 12.93 -23.41 24.01
C LEU A 444 13.04 -21.92 23.62
N ALA A 445 12.14 -21.42 22.79
CA ALA A 445 12.04 -19.99 22.46
C ALA A 445 11.80 -19.10 23.70
N ASN A 446 11.16 -19.64 24.74
CA ASN A 446 10.94 -18.96 26.03
C ASN A 446 12.19 -18.88 26.95
N ARG A 447 13.35 -19.40 26.54
CA ARG A 447 14.56 -19.46 27.38
C ARG A 447 15.87 -19.40 26.57
N THR A 448 17.00 -19.29 27.26
CA THR A 448 18.32 -19.41 26.65
C THR A 448 18.51 -20.81 26.05
N VAL A 449 19.01 -20.87 24.82
CA VAL A 449 19.30 -22.13 24.11
C VAL A 449 20.58 -22.73 24.67
N GLU A 450 20.45 -23.83 25.40
CA GLU A 450 21.58 -24.67 25.81
C GLU A 450 21.73 -25.84 24.82
N PRO A 451 22.95 -26.21 24.38
CA PRO A 451 23.16 -27.26 23.39
C PRO A 451 22.51 -28.61 23.74
N GLU A 452 22.48 -28.98 25.03
CA GLU A 452 21.90 -30.25 25.49
C GLU A 452 20.36 -30.27 25.40
N ALA A 453 19.72 -29.10 25.30
CA ALA A 453 18.26 -29.00 25.20
C ALA A 453 17.73 -29.39 23.80
N LEU A 454 18.60 -29.43 22.78
CA LEU A 454 18.22 -29.74 21.40
C LEU A 454 18.29 -31.23 21.05
N GLU A 455 19.05 -32.03 21.79
CA GLU A 455 19.11 -33.48 21.61
C GLU A 455 17.71 -34.16 21.59
N PRO A 456 16.80 -33.92 22.56
CA PRO A 456 15.48 -34.55 22.54
C PRO A 456 14.58 -34.03 21.40
N ILE A 457 14.75 -32.77 20.98
CA ILE A 457 14.00 -32.15 19.88
C ILE A 457 14.41 -32.79 18.55
N VAL A 458 15.72 -32.84 18.29
CA VAL A 458 16.28 -33.46 17.08
C VAL A 458 15.99 -34.96 17.03
N SER A 459 16.10 -35.66 18.16
CA SER A 459 15.77 -37.09 18.24
C SER A 459 14.28 -37.34 18.00
N GLY A 460 13.40 -36.51 18.57
CA GLY A 460 11.96 -36.58 18.36
C GLY A 460 11.58 -36.35 16.90
N TYR A 461 12.17 -35.32 16.27
CA TYR A 461 11.95 -35.03 14.86
C TYR A 461 12.48 -36.13 13.95
N SER A 462 13.73 -36.56 14.15
CA SER A 462 14.35 -37.64 13.35
C SER A 462 13.63 -38.99 13.50
N SER A 463 12.93 -39.21 14.62
CA SER A 463 12.12 -40.42 14.81
C SER A 463 10.77 -40.35 14.09
N ALA A 464 10.19 -39.15 13.98
CA ALA A 464 8.94 -38.93 13.27
C ALA A 464 9.15 -38.88 11.74
N GLU A 465 10.26 -38.28 11.31
CA GLU A 465 10.64 -38.10 9.90
C GLU A 465 12.01 -38.78 9.65
N PRO A 466 12.08 -40.13 9.63
CA PRO A 466 13.36 -40.85 9.52
C PRO A 466 14.12 -40.57 8.21
N ASP A 467 13.38 -40.27 7.14
CA ASP A 467 13.91 -40.05 5.80
C ASP A 467 14.26 -38.57 5.52
N VAL A 468 14.05 -37.67 6.49
CA VAL A 468 14.38 -36.24 6.32
C VAL A 468 15.89 -36.07 6.09
N SER A 469 16.25 -35.24 5.10
CA SER A 469 17.64 -34.91 4.84
C SER A 469 18.22 -34.04 5.96
N TYR A 470 19.56 -34.02 6.09
CA TYR A 470 20.23 -33.13 7.04
C TYR A 470 19.87 -31.66 6.81
N GLY A 471 19.83 -31.23 5.54
CA GLY A 471 19.53 -29.86 5.17
C GLY A 471 18.08 -29.47 5.50
N ASP A 472 17.13 -30.35 5.19
CA ASP A 472 15.72 -30.10 5.47
C ASP A 472 15.42 -30.11 6.97
N ALA A 473 16.11 -30.96 7.74
CA ALA A 473 15.95 -30.98 9.19
C ALA A 473 16.40 -29.69 9.86
N ILE A 474 17.54 -29.13 9.43
CA ILE A 474 17.99 -27.82 9.89
C ILE A 474 16.98 -26.75 9.48
N ALA A 475 16.58 -26.72 8.20
CA ALA A 475 15.70 -25.70 7.69
C ALA A 475 14.36 -25.68 8.44
N VAL A 476 13.71 -26.83 8.66
CA VAL A 476 12.44 -26.92 9.39
C VAL A 476 12.59 -26.50 10.85
N LEU A 477 13.63 -26.98 11.55
CA LEU A 477 13.84 -26.68 12.97
C LEU A 477 14.18 -25.20 13.19
N THR A 478 15.07 -24.63 12.38
CA THR A 478 15.46 -23.23 12.46
C THR A 478 14.31 -22.30 12.07
N ALA A 479 13.55 -22.61 11.01
CA ALA A 479 12.34 -21.87 10.65
C ALA A 479 11.32 -21.85 11.80
N SER A 480 11.04 -23.02 12.37
CA SER A 480 10.06 -23.16 13.46
C SER A 480 10.50 -22.45 14.73
N TYR A 481 11.80 -22.47 15.05
CA TYR A 481 12.33 -21.73 16.20
C TYR A 481 12.34 -20.22 15.96
N CYS A 482 12.60 -19.77 14.73
CA CYS A 482 12.49 -18.36 14.37
C CYS A 482 11.09 -17.82 14.60
N GLN A 483 10.07 -18.53 14.09
CA GLN A 483 8.67 -18.17 14.29
C GLN A 483 8.30 -18.18 15.77
N ALA A 484 8.66 -19.23 16.50
CA ALA A 484 8.36 -19.34 17.92
C ALA A 484 9.07 -18.26 18.77
N LEU A 485 10.30 -17.87 18.41
CA LEU A 485 11.02 -16.81 19.11
C LEU A 485 10.36 -15.44 18.88
N ALA A 486 9.93 -15.18 17.66
CA ALA A 486 9.26 -13.93 17.31
C ALA A 486 7.87 -13.81 17.96
N GLU A 487 7.15 -14.92 18.14
CA GLU A 487 5.86 -14.95 18.85
C GLU A 487 5.99 -14.74 20.37
N VAL A 488 7.05 -15.28 20.98
CA VAL A 488 7.21 -15.31 22.43
C VAL A 488 7.84 -14.02 22.96
N GLU A 489 8.74 -13.41 22.19
CA GLU A 489 9.37 -12.14 22.54
C GLU A 489 9.21 -11.15 21.38
N PRO A 490 8.00 -10.60 21.14
CA PRO A 490 7.77 -9.64 20.06
C PRO A 490 8.64 -8.38 20.17
N GLU A 491 9.03 -8.01 21.40
CA GLU A 491 9.87 -6.83 21.68
C GLU A 491 11.38 -7.15 21.70
N VAL A 492 11.81 -8.34 21.28
CA VAL A 492 13.23 -8.72 21.31
C VAL A 492 14.06 -7.90 20.34
N ASN A 493 15.14 -7.30 20.85
CA ASN A 493 16.06 -6.53 20.01
C ASN A 493 16.62 -7.39 18.85
N ARG A 494 16.65 -6.85 17.63
CA ARG A 494 17.13 -7.55 16.41
C ARG A 494 18.50 -8.21 16.56
N ALA A 495 19.46 -7.56 17.23
CA ALA A 495 20.77 -8.16 17.42
C ALA A 495 20.71 -9.38 18.35
N VAL A 496 19.90 -9.31 19.41
CA VAL A 496 19.65 -10.42 20.35
C VAL A 496 18.87 -11.53 19.66
N PHE A 497 17.88 -11.19 18.83
CA PHE A 497 17.13 -12.13 18.01
C PHE A 497 18.05 -12.95 17.11
N LEU A 498 18.90 -12.27 16.33
CA LEU A 498 19.84 -12.91 15.41
C LEU A 498 20.88 -13.76 16.14
N ASP A 499 21.40 -13.29 17.28
CA ASP A 499 22.34 -14.05 18.11
C ASP A 499 21.71 -15.36 18.61
N ARG A 500 20.47 -15.30 19.09
CA ARG A 500 19.70 -16.48 19.53
C ARG A 500 19.38 -17.42 18.38
N GLN A 501 19.07 -16.89 17.18
CA GLN A 501 18.84 -17.70 15.98
C GLN A 501 20.11 -18.45 15.56
N LEU A 502 21.25 -17.77 15.53
CA LEU A 502 22.54 -18.38 15.20
C LEU A 502 22.92 -19.45 16.21
N ALA A 503 22.79 -19.16 17.52
CA ALA A 503 23.06 -20.13 18.57
C ALA A 503 22.18 -21.39 18.46
N PHE A 504 20.90 -21.22 18.13
CA PHE A 504 19.99 -22.35 17.90
C PHE A 504 20.37 -23.17 16.66
N MET A 505 20.71 -22.51 15.56
CA MET A 505 21.13 -23.18 14.33
C MET A 505 22.42 -23.98 14.53
N ASP A 506 23.42 -23.41 15.22
CA ASP A 506 24.68 -24.09 15.53
C ASP A 506 24.46 -25.31 16.43
N ALA A 507 23.67 -25.16 17.49
CA ALA A 507 23.34 -26.28 18.36
C ALA A 507 22.49 -27.36 17.66
N THR A 508 21.64 -26.99 16.71
CA THR A 508 20.89 -27.94 15.86
C THR A 508 21.82 -28.72 14.94
N ASN A 509 22.81 -28.06 14.33
CA ASN A 509 23.84 -28.71 13.53
C ASN A 509 24.60 -29.77 14.35
N ASP A 510 25.01 -29.43 15.57
CA ASP A 510 25.74 -30.34 16.44
C ASP A 510 24.89 -31.54 16.88
N ALA A 511 23.63 -31.30 17.24
CA ALA A 511 22.70 -32.36 17.63
C ALA A 511 22.37 -33.32 16.48
N LEU A 512 22.21 -32.82 15.24
CA LEU A 512 22.00 -33.67 14.06
C LEU A 512 23.20 -34.56 13.74
N ARG A 513 24.42 -34.02 13.88
CA ARG A 513 25.66 -34.80 13.72
C ARG A 513 25.80 -35.87 14.79
N ALA A 514 25.48 -35.55 16.04
CA ALA A 514 25.46 -36.53 17.13
C ALA A 514 24.43 -37.65 16.91
N ALA A 515 23.32 -37.34 16.24
CA ALA A 515 22.31 -38.30 15.80
C ALA A 515 22.70 -39.11 14.55
N GLY A 516 23.88 -38.87 13.97
CA GLY A 516 24.41 -39.60 12.82
C GLY A 516 23.90 -39.14 11.46
N LYS A 517 23.28 -37.95 11.37
CA LYS A 517 22.97 -37.27 10.10
C LYS A 517 24.16 -36.39 9.71
N GLU A 518 24.68 -36.52 8.49
CA GLU A 518 25.83 -35.73 8.00
C GLU A 518 25.45 -34.80 6.83
N PRO A 519 26.13 -33.65 6.66
CA PRO A 519 25.92 -32.79 5.50
C PRO A 519 26.31 -33.51 4.20
N GLY A 520 25.35 -33.70 3.28
CA GLY A 520 25.58 -34.28 1.95
C GLY A 520 25.24 -35.76 1.78
N GLY A 521 24.57 -36.39 2.75
CA GLY A 521 23.88 -37.66 2.54
C GLY A 521 22.46 -37.42 2.02
N GLU A 522 22.26 -37.55 0.72
CA GLU A 522 20.92 -37.74 0.12
C GLU A 522 20.31 -39.08 0.54
#